data_AF-A0A945G5A1-F1
#
_entry.id   AF-A0A945G5A1-F1
#
_cell.length_a   1.000
_cell.length_b   1.000
_cell.length_c   1.000
_cell.angle_alpha   90.00
_cell.angle_beta   90.00
_cell.angle_gamma   90.00
#
_symmetry.space_group_name_H-M   'P 1'
#
loop_
_entity.id
_entity.type
_entity.pdbx_description
1 polymer ?
#
loop_
_entity_poly.entity_id
_entity_poly.type
_entity_poly.pdbx_seq_one_letter_code
_entity_poly.pdbx_strand_id
1 'polypeptide(L)'
;MKTIWITSLTLAIGLCACGGSSETPKDEAPEKEESSSAGNPLTAPLDYVGAVGKAKKSSEKSLNLANIQNAIKQFQAVEGRYPKALNELVTEGYFPRPPRPPRGMRYVYSPKTGQVGVR
;
A
#
# COMPACT_ATOMS: atom_id res chain seq x y z
N MET A 1 14.14 18.56 48.23
CA MET A 1 12.75 18.96 48.59
C MET A 1 12.04 19.21 47.25
N LYS A 2 10.93 18.59 46.83
CA LYS A 2 9.92 17.76 47.49
C LYS A 2 9.28 16.81 46.44
N THR A 3 8.94 15.62 46.89
CA THR A 3 8.33 14.43 46.28
C THR A 3 6.90 14.66 45.76
N ILE A 4 6.50 14.07 44.61
CA ILE A 4 5.60 12.89 44.43
C ILE A 4 4.23 13.01 45.12
N TRP A 5 3.13 12.87 44.35
CA TRP A 5 1.76 12.32 44.62
C TRP A 5 1.21 11.93 43.21
N ILE A 6 1.01 10.67 42.73
CA ILE A 6 0.15 9.53 43.14
C ILE A 6 -1.24 10.03 43.59
N THR A 7 -2.38 9.77 42.94
CA THR A 7 -3.06 8.47 42.72
C THR A 7 -4.32 8.64 41.83
N SER A 8 -4.63 7.59 41.05
CA SER A 8 -5.96 6.97 40.87
C SER A 8 -7.12 7.71 40.17
N LEU A 9 -7.50 7.21 38.97
CA LEU A 9 -8.91 6.94 38.65
C LEU A 9 -9.03 5.84 37.59
N THR A 10 -9.10 4.59 38.06
CA THR A 10 -9.58 3.44 37.30
C THR A 10 -11.11 3.50 37.20
N LEU A 11 -11.66 3.49 35.99
CA LEU A 11 -13.09 3.20 35.78
C LEU A 11 -13.22 2.16 34.65
N ALA A 12 -13.47 0.93 35.06
CA ALA A 12 -13.83 -0.18 34.20
C ALA A 12 -15.23 0.07 33.57
N ILE A 13 -15.37 -0.19 32.27
CA ILE A 13 -16.69 -0.29 31.61
C ILE A 13 -16.75 -1.61 30.85
N GLY A 14 -17.38 -2.59 31.52
CA GLY A 14 -18.54 -3.35 31.04
C GLY A 14 -18.45 -4.08 29.70
N LEU A 15 -18.34 -5.41 29.77
CA LEU A 15 -18.88 -6.32 28.77
C LEU A 15 -20.41 -6.19 28.69
N CYS A 16 -20.96 -5.96 27.50
CA CYS A 16 -22.32 -6.34 27.08
C CYS A 16 -22.51 -6.02 25.59
N ALA A 17 -22.35 -7.01 24.71
CA ALA A 17 -22.96 -6.99 23.37
C ALA A 17 -22.90 -8.38 22.72
N CYS A 18 -23.76 -9.29 23.20
CA CYS A 18 -24.19 -10.45 22.43
C CYS A 18 -25.70 -10.56 22.64
N GLY A 19 -26.49 -10.52 21.55
CA GLY A 19 -27.94 -10.77 21.57
C GLY A 19 -28.77 -9.65 20.95
N GLY A 20 -29.07 -9.78 19.66
CA GLY A 20 -30.09 -9.01 18.97
C GLY A 20 -30.84 -9.91 17.99
N SER A 21 -31.98 -10.44 18.43
CA SER A 21 -33.06 -10.94 17.57
C SER A 21 -34.25 -10.01 17.75
N SER A 22 -34.76 -9.43 16.65
CA SER A 22 -36.17 -9.52 16.25
C SER A 22 -36.60 -8.43 15.23
N GLU A 23 -37.10 -8.91 14.09
CA GLU A 23 -38.18 -8.39 13.21
C GLU A 23 -37.91 -7.39 12.06
N THR A 24 -38.36 -7.82 10.87
CA THR A 24 -38.35 -7.22 9.52
C THR A 24 -39.41 -6.14 9.31
N PRO A 25 -39.22 -5.22 8.33
CA PRO A 25 -40.02 -5.30 7.10
C PRO A 25 -39.26 -5.01 5.76
N LYS A 26 -39.41 -5.97 4.81
CA LYS A 26 -39.68 -5.90 3.36
C LYS A 26 -39.18 -4.71 2.51
N ASP A 27 -38.27 -4.97 1.55
CA ASP A 27 -38.48 -5.05 0.06
C ASP A 27 -38.34 -3.66 -0.63
N GLU A 28 -37.50 -3.33 -1.64
CA GLU A 28 -36.78 -4.04 -2.70
C GLU A 28 -35.60 -3.18 -3.28
N ALA A 29 -34.46 -3.85 -3.55
CA ALA A 29 -33.45 -3.78 -4.64
C ALA A 29 -33.09 -2.50 -5.46
N PRO A 30 -31.85 -2.39 -6.05
CA PRO A 30 -30.84 -3.44 -6.21
C PRO A 30 -29.45 -3.09 -5.65
N GLU A 31 -28.91 -4.03 -4.87
CA GLU A 31 -27.48 -4.15 -4.65
C GLU A 31 -26.81 -4.53 -5.97
N LYS A 32 -25.73 -3.83 -6.31
CA LYS A 32 -24.76 -4.33 -7.29
C LYS A 32 -24.15 -5.59 -6.71
N GLU A 33 -24.69 -6.73 -7.12
CA GLU A 33 -23.94 -7.97 -7.15
C GLU A 33 -22.74 -7.75 -8.08
N GLU A 34 -21.60 -7.37 -7.50
CA GLU A 34 -20.32 -7.80 -8.06
C GLU A 34 -20.30 -9.31 -7.92
N SER A 35 -20.90 -9.98 -8.90
CA SER A 35 -20.60 -11.36 -9.24
C SER A 35 -19.10 -11.40 -9.52
N SER A 36 -18.34 -11.67 -8.46
CA SER A 36 -17.05 -12.32 -8.57
C SER A 36 -17.34 -13.62 -9.29
N SER A 37 -17.23 -13.58 -10.62
CA SER A 37 -17.41 -14.70 -11.51
C SER A 37 -16.74 -15.91 -10.88
N ALA A 38 -17.56 -16.83 -10.39
CA ALA A 38 -17.11 -18.14 -9.97
C ALA A 38 -16.27 -18.70 -11.11
N GLY A 39 -14.96 -18.85 -10.88
CA GLY A 39 -14.03 -19.32 -11.90
C GLY A 39 -14.52 -20.67 -12.43
N ASN A 40 -14.65 -20.78 -13.75
CA ASN A 40 -15.07 -22.02 -14.38
C ASN A 40 -14.05 -23.12 -14.02
N PRO A 41 -14.43 -24.24 -13.38
CA PRO A 41 -13.48 -25.25 -12.92
C PRO A 41 -12.67 -25.88 -14.06
N LEU A 42 -13.18 -25.81 -15.30
CA LEU A 42 -12.47 -26.24 -16.50
C LEU A 42 -11.31 -25.31 -16.88
N THR A 43 -11.36 -24.03 -16.50
CA THR A 43 -10.28 -23.07 -16.72
C THR A 43 -9.40 -22.87 -15.50
N ALA A 44 -9.71 -23.50 -14.36
CA ALA A 44 -9.01 -23.30 -13.08
C ALA A 44 -7.47 -23.42 -13.14
N PRO A 45 -6.85 -24.39 -13.84
CA PRO A 45 -5.39 -24.43 -13.99
C PRO A 45 -4.84 -23.23 -14.78
N LEU A 46 -5.55 -22.81 -15.82
CA LEU A 46 -5.16 -21.67 -16.66
C LEU A 46 -5.36 -20.34 -15.91
N ASP A 47 -6.45 -20.24 -15.15
CA ASP A 47 -6.78 -19.10 -14.29
C ASP A 47 -5.75 -18.95 -13.17
N TYR A 48 -5.28 -20.05 -12.57
CA TYR A 48 -4.19 -20.02 -11.60
C TYR A 48 -2.92 -19.45 -12.22
N VAL A 49 -2.47 -19.99 -13.37
CA VAL A 49 -1.26 -19.51 -14.07
C VAL A 49 -1.40 -18.04 -14.46
N GLY A 50 -2.56 -17.64 -14.97
CA GLY A 50 -2.89 -16.25 -15.26
C GLY A 50 -2.82 -15.36 -14.02
N ALA A 51 -3.42 -15.78 -12.91
CA ALA A 51 -3.44 -15.05 -11.65
C ALA A 51 -2.04 -14.89 -11.05
N VAL A 52 -1.22 -15.95 -11.00
CA VAL A 52 0.16 -15.84 -10.50
C VAL A 52 1.02 -14.95 -11.39
N GLY A 53 0.82 -14.99 -12.71
CA GLY A 53 1.51 -14.10 -13.64
C GLY A 53 1.13 -12.63 -13.44
N LYS A 54 -0.15 -12.34 -13.25
CA LYS A 54 -0.64 -10.98 -12.93
C LYS A 54 -0.14 -10.50 -11.57
N ALA A 55 -0.15 -11.36 -10.57
CA ALA A 55 0.36 -11.06 -9.22
C ALA A 55 1.87 -10.74 -9.25
N LYS A 56 2.69 -11.57 -9.92
CA LYS A 56 4.12 -11.27 -10.08
C LYS A 56 4.36 -9.90 -10.72
N LYS A 57 3.62 -9.59 -11.80
CA LYS A 57 3.76 -8.32 -12.50
C LYS A 57 3.36 -7.11 -11.63
N SER A 58 2.33 -7.24 -10.80
CA SER A 58 1.93 -6.16 -9.89
C SER A 58 2.95 -5.99 -8.76
N SER A 59 3.45 -7.09 -8.18
CA SER A 59 4.49 -7.07 -7.15
C SER A 59 5.77 -6.43 -7.66
N GLU A 60 6.27 -6.79 -8.85
CA GLU A 60 7.48 -6.19 -9.42
C GLU A 60 7.33 -4.67 -9.62
N LYS A 61 6.16 -4.20 -10.10
CA LYS A 61 5.89 -2.77 -10.26
C LYS A 61 5.92 -2.03 -8.92
N SER A 62 5.27 -2.59 -7.91
CA SER A 62 5.16 -2.00 -6.57
C SER A 62 6.50 -1.99 -5.84
N LEU A 63 7.26 -3.09 -5.91
CA LEU A 63 8.57 -3.21 -5.28
C LEU A 63 9.57 -2.22 -5.88
N ASN A 64 9.57 -2.05 -7.20
CA ASN A 64 10.46 -1.10 -7.87
C ASN A 64 10.21 0.34 -7.43
N LEU A 65 8.94 0.76 -7.30
CA LEU A 65 8.59 2.10 -6.85
C LEU A 65 8.89 2.31 -5.37
N ALA A 66 8.59 1.33 -4.52
CA ALA A 66 8.88 1.41 -3.09
C ALA A 66 10.38 1.59 -2.83
N ASN A 67 11.23 0.84 -3.54
CA ASN A 67 12.68 0.95 -3.42
C ASN A 67 13.19 2.34 -3.82
N ILE A 68 12.71 2.89 -4.94
CA ILE A 68 13.07 4.25 -5.37
C ILE A 68 12.58 5.28 -4.36
N GLN A 69 11.35 5.14 -3.86
CA GLN A 69 10.78 6.06 -2.88
C GLN A 69 11.55 6.06 -1.56
N ASN A 70 12.02 4.89 -1.12
CA ASN A 70 12.86 4.77 0.07
C ASN A 70 14.21 5.45 -0.11
N ALA A 71 14.86 5.28 -1.27
CA ALA A 71 16.11 5.98 -1.58
C ALA A 71 15.92 7.51 -1.61
N ILE A 72 14.80 8.01 -2.17
CA ILE A 72 14.46 9.44 -2.14
C ILE A 72 14.32 9.96 -0.71
N LYS A 73 13.64 9.21 0.17
CA LYS A 73 13.46 9.58 1.57
C LYS A 73 14.80 9.59 2.31
N GLN A 74 15.67 8.61 2.05
CA GLN A 74 17.00 8.57 2.64
C GLN A 74 17.86 9.75 2.19
N PHE A 75 17.86 10.04 0.88
CA PHE A 75 18.53 11.22 0.35
C PHE A 75 18.02 12.50 1.01
N GLN A 76 16.70 12.66 1.13
CA GLN A 76 16.10 13.82 1.80
C GLN A 76 16.52 13.93 3.26
N ALA A 77 16.55 12.81 3.98
CA ALA A 77 16.90 12.78 5.40
C ALA A 77 18.36 13.20 5.64
N VAL A 78 19.28 12.88 4.71
CA VAL A 78 20.70 13.20 4.83
C VAL A 78 21.04 14.57 4.23
N GLU A 79 20.54 14.86 3.03
CA GLU A 79 20.87 16.09 2.28
C GLU A 79 19.95 17.28 2.60
N GLY A 80 18.87 17.05 3.35
CA GLY A 80 17.88 18.09 3.70
C GLY A 80 17.02 18.58 2.53
N ARG A 81 17.14 17.97 1.35
CA ARG A 81 16.40 18.32 0.13
C ARG A 81 16.06 17.09 -0.68
N TYR A 82 15.06 17.18 -1.54
CA TYR A 82 14.80 16.15 -2.53
C TYR A 82 15.88 16.16 -3.64
N PRO A 83 16.14 15.01 -4.28
CA PRO A 83 17.02 14.96 -5.44
C PRO A 83 16.40 15.77 -6.60
N LYS A 84 17.23 16.41 -7.41
CA LYS A 84 16.82 17.13 -8.62
C LYS A 84 16.41 16.16 -9.73
N ALA A 85 17.00 14.98 -9.74
CA ALA A 85 16.68 13.90 -10.67
C ALA A 85 16.90 12.54 -10.00
N LEU A 86 16.17 11.50 -10.45
CA LEU A 86 16.38 10.13 -9.96
C LEU A 86 17.82 9.62 -10.17
N ASN A 87 18.53 10.16 -11.15
CA ASN A 87 19.92 9.80 -11.40
C ASN A 87 20.88 10.27 -10.30
N GLU A 88 20.53 11.33 -9.58
CA GLU A 88 21.32 11.85 -8.46
C GLU A 88 21.42 10.81 -7.32
N LEU A 89 20.36 10.02 -7.11
CA LEU A 89 20.38 8.91 -6.16
C LEU A 89 21.46 7.87 -6.51
N VAL A 90 21.78 7.71 -7.80
CA VAL A 90 22.82 6.78 -8.27
C VAL A 90 24.19 7.41 -8.12
N THR A 91 24.35 8.65 -8.58
CA THR A 91 25.62 9.37 -8.50
C THR A 91 26.10 9.54 -7.06
N GLU A 92 25.18 9.86 -6.15
CA GLU A 92 25.47 10.08 -4.72
C GLU A 92 25.45 8.77 -3.90
N GLY A 93 25.22 7.62 -4.54
CA GLY A 93 25.35 6.30 -3.89
C GLY A 93 24.18 5.85 -3.02
N TYR A 94 23.07 6.61 -2.95
CA TYR A 94 21.85 6.22 -2.24
C TYR A 94 21.08 5.09 -2.93
N PHE A 95 21.33 4.86 -4.21
CA PHE A 95 20.64 3.85 -4.99
C PHE A 95 21.55 3.26 -6.06
N PRO A 96 21.94 1.97 -5.98
CA PRO A 96 22.99 1.41 -6.83
C PRO A 96 22.66 1.51 -8.32
N ARG A 97 21.40 1.21 -8.69
CA ARG A 97 20.87 1.43 -10.02
C ARG A 97 19.35 1.28 -9.99
N PRO A 98 18.58 2.19 -10.61
CA PRO A 98 17.15 2.02 -10.67
C PRO A 98 16.76 0.79 -11.50
N PRO A 99 15.84 -0.05 -10.98
CA PRO A 99 15.33 -1.20 -11.72
C PRO A 99 14.65 -0.70 -12.98
N ARG A 100 14.75 -1.45 -14.08
CA ARG A 100 14.13 -1.04 -15.34
C ARG A 100 12.62 -0.86 -15.15
N PRO A 101 12.02 0.22 -15.68
CA PRO A 101 10.58 0.36 -15.61
C PRO A 101 9.89 -0.81 -16.34
N PRO A 102 8.64 -1.14 -15.99
CA PRO A 102 7.86 -2.16 -16.69
C PRO A 102 7.83 -1.89 -18.21
N ARG A 103 7.66 -2.94 -19.03
CA ARG A 103 7.65 -2.78 -20.50
C ARG A 103 6.64 -1.73 -20.94
N GLY A 104 7.07 -0.81 -21.80
CA GLY A 104 6.26 0.28 -22.34
C GLY A 104 6.04 1.45 -21.39
N MET A 105 6.61 1.40 -20.18
CA MET A 105 6.44 2.43 -19.17
C MET A 105 7.74 3.20 -18.91
N ARG A 106 7.62 4.35 -18.24
CA ARG A 106 8.73 5.18 -17.76
C ARG A 106 8.47 5.68 -16.34
N TYR A 107 9.55 5.88 -15.57
CA TYR A 107 9.43 6.56 -14.28
C TYR A 107 9.17 8.05 -14.49
N VAL A 108 8.28 8.60 -13.67
CA VAL A 108 8.03 10.04 -13.59
C VAL A 108 8.31 10.48 -12.17
N TYR A 109 9.07 11.55 -12.04
CA TYR A 109 9.56 12.05 -10.77
C TYR A 109 9.32 13.56 -10.65
N SER A 110 8.91 13.99 -9.45
CA SER A 110 8.73 15.39 -9.09
C SER A 110 9.77 15.82 -8.05
N PRO A 111 10.73 16.70 -8.41
CA PRO A 111 11.73 17.22 -7.46
C PRO A 111 11.14 18.06 -6.33
N LYS A 112 9.97 18.68 -6.57
CA LYS A 112 9.31 19.55 -5.59
C LYS A 112 8.70 18.74 -4.44
N THR A 113 8.16 17.57 -4.76
CA THR A 113 7.39 16.75 -3.80
C THR A 113 8.09 15.46 -3.42
N GLY A 114 9.15 15.06 -4.12
CA GLY A 114 9.84 13.79 -3.89
C GLY A 114 9.03 12.55 -4.30
N GLN A 115 7.94 12.74 -5.06
CA GLN A 115 7.09 11.63 -5.49
C GLN A 115 7.62 10.99 -6.77
N VAL A 116 7.60 9.65 -6.80
CA VAL A 116 7.91 8.84 -7.97
C VAL A 116 6.70 7.99 -8.38
N GLY A 117 6.47 7.89 -9.69
CA GLY A 117 5.41 7.07 -10.27
C GLY A 117 5.85 6.44 -11.59
N VAL A 118 4.92 5.74 -12.23
CA VAL A 118 5.11 5.11 -13.54
C VAL A 118 4.03 5.61 -14.49
N ARG A 119 4.41 6.02 -15.70
CA ARG A 119 3.52 6.45 -16.79
C ARG A 119 3.82 5.68 -18.06
#